data_AF-X0XEI4-F1
#
_entry.id   AF-X0XEI4-F1
#
_cell.length_a   1.000
_cell.length_b   1.000
_cell.length_c   1.000
_cell.angle_alpha   90.00
_cell.angle_beta   90.00
_cell.angle_gamma   90.00
#
_symmetry.space_group_name_H-M   'P 1'
#
loop_
_entity.id
_entity.type
_entity.pdbx_description
1 polymer ?
#
loop_
_entity_poly.entity_id
_entity_poly.type
_entity_poly.pdbx_seq_one_letter_code
_entity_poly.pdbx_strand_id
1 'polypeptide(L)'
;AFKQELAEQASVLEVSNSTVIPGEPPSGESVFGMSTPTGDQMQILAVYFTDFNFQETFGFKMAEGRFFSEQFSTDSNSVVLNQAAVEAYGIEDPVGKELITYFGGPDNAPPRPPIIGVVEDFHFESLHSAIRPMVIVPFGARIYGGPGPTFGRYTTLRIQPDDIAATLSSVEDTWMGFALDQAFEYVFFEDAFNALYKNESRTQAIATMFAVLAVFVACLGLLGLASFTAEQRTKEIGIRKVLGATVTGIFTL
;
A
#
# COMPACT_ATOMS: atom_id res chain seq x y z
N ALA A 1 -9.28 -1.44 -26.60
CA ALA A 1 -10.53 -0.75 -26.96
C ALA A 1 -11.07 0.00 -25.77
N PHE A 2 -11.69 -0.63 -24.76
CA PHE A 2 -12.21 0.07 -23.56
C PHE A 2 -11.23 1.06 -22.91
N LYS A 3 -10.03 0.58 -22.50
CA LYS A 3 -8.97 1.45 -21.95
C LYS A 3 -8.64 2.66 -22.85
N GLN A 4 -8.59 2.46 -24.16
CA GLN A 4 -8.22 3.51 -25.11
C GLN A 4 -9.30 4.59 -25.19
N GLU A 5 -10.58 4.19 -25.19
CA GLU A 5 -11.70 5.12 -25.20
C GLU A 5 -11.77 5.93 -23.89
N LEU A 6 -11.45 5.31 -22.75
CA LEU A 6 -11.31 6.04 -21.48
C LEU A 6 -10.18 7.07 -21.52
N ALA A 7 -9.04 6.73 -22.13
CA ALA A 7 -7.88 7.63 -22.23
C ALA A 7 -8.13 8.82 -23.19
N GLU A 8 -9.14 8.76 -24.05
CA GLU A 8 -9.54 9.87 -24.92
C GLU A 8 -10.43 10.90 -24.19
N GLN A 9 -10.95 10.57 -23.01
CA GLN A 9 -11.78 11.48 -22.22
C GLN A 9 -10.91 12.54 -21.53
N ALA A 10 -11.25 13.82 -21.73
CA ALA A 10 -10.47 14.94 -21.18
C ALA A 10 -10.39 14.97 -19.63
N SER A 11 -11.37 14.39 -18.94
CA SER A 11 -11.40 14.27 -17.48
C SER A 11 -10.51 13.15 -16.93
N VAL A 12 -10.04 12.24 -17.79
CA VAL A 12 -9.17 11.12 -17.45
C VAL A 12 -7.74 11.50 -17.80
N LEU A 13 -6.89 11.61 -16.77
CA LEU A 13 -5.48 11.98 -16.91
C LEU A 13 -4.64 10.77 -17.32
N GLU A 14 -4.84 9.63 -16.68
CA GLU A 14 -4.10 8.40 -16.94
C GLU A 14 -4.99 7.18 -16.77
N VAL A 15 -4.70 6.11 -17.53
CA VAL A 15 -5.39 4.83 -17.40
C VAL A 15 -4.39 3.69 -17.42
N SER A 16 -4.51 2.76 -16.48
CA SER A 16 -3.72 1.54 -16.45
C SER A 16 -4.56 0.32 -16.09
N ASN A 17 -4.30 -0.77 -16.80
CA ASN A 17 -4.78 -2.10 -16.47
C ASN A 17 -3.74 -2.83 -15.62
N SER A 18 -4.21 -3.57 -14.63
CA SER A 18 -3.37 -4.44 -13.80
C SER A 18 -4.16 -5.63 -13.24
N THR A 19 -3.48 -6.68 -12.83
CA THR A 19 -4.10 -7.81 -12.11
C THR A 19 -4.38 -7.50 -10.64
N VAL A 20 -3.71 -6.47 -10.10
CA VAL A 20 -3.78 -6.04 -8.71
C VAL A 20 -3.50 -4.54 -8.63
N ILE A 21 -4.06 -3.88 -7.62
CA ILE A 21 -3.77 -2.49 -7.26
C ILE A 21 -3.10 -2.46 -5.89
N PRO A 22 -2.25 -1.46 -5.58
CA PRO A 22 -1.67 -1.33 -4.25
C PRO A 22 -2.76 -1.29 -3.18
N GLY A 23 -2.58 -2.05 -2.10
CA GLY A 23 -3.56 -2.21 -1.02
C GLY A 23 -4.40 -3.49 -1.13
N GLU A 24 -4.41 -4.14 -2.30
CA GLU A 24 -4.94 -5.50 -2.45
C GLU A 24 -3.80 -6.53 -2.36
N PRO A 25 -4.08 -7.77 -1.90
CA PRO A 25 -3.09 -8.85 -1.93
C PRO A 25 -2.51 -9.04 -3.35
N PRO A 26 -1.20 -9.36 -3.49
CA PRO A 26 -0.58 -9.56 -4.78
C PRO A 26 -1.31 -10.65 -5.58
N SER A 27 -1.24 -10.57 -6.91
CA SER A 27 -1.88 -11.57 -7.79
C SER A 27 -1.37 -12.98 -7.55
N GLY A 28 -0.16 -13.09 -7.03
CA GLY A 28 0.44 -14.30 -6.52
C GLY A 28 1.87 -14.05 -6.08
N GLU A 29 2.51 -15.10 -5.63
CA GLU A 29 3.92 -15.13 -5.29
C GLU A 29 4.60 -16.20 -6.13
N SER A 30 5.82 -15.93 -6.56
CA SER A 30 6.58 -16.88 -7.38
C SER A 30 8.06 -16.82 -7.03
N VAL A 31 8.73 -17.95 -7.22
CA VAL A 31 10.18 -18.07 -6.99
C VAL A 31 10.89 -17.59 -8.24
N PHE A 32 11.73 -16.58 -8.07
CA PHE A 32 12.69 -16.14 -9.07
C PHE A 32 14.09 -16.42 -8.56
N GLY A 33 14.94 -16.85 -9.47
CA GLY A 33 16.36 -17.02 -9.24
C GLY A 33 17.13 -15.83 -9.80
N MET A 34 18.37 -15.65 -9.34
CA MET A 34 19.35 -14.80 -9.97
C MET A 34 20.75 -15.38 -9.75
N SER A 35 21.57 -15.39 -10.78
CA SER A 35 22.98 -15.75 -10.64
C SER A 35 23.75 -14.60 -10.01
N THR A 36 24.26 -14.82 -8.80
CA THR A 36 25.13 -13.88 -8.08
C THR A 36 26.58 -14.39 -8.07
N PRO A 37 27.59 -13.55 -7.77
CA PRO A 37 28.97 -14.01 -7.60
C PRO A 37 29.14 -15.09 -6.53
N THR A 38 28.22 -15.15 -5.56
CA THR A 38 28.21 -16.14 -4.46
C THR A 38 27.45 -17.42 -4.80
N GLY A 39 26.88 -17.53 -6.01
CA GLY A 39 26.02 -18.64 -6.45
C GLY A 39 24.62 -18.16 -6.82
N ASP A 40 23.79 -19.07 -7.33
CA ASP A 40 22.39 -18.75 -7.63
C ASP A 40 21.62 -18.51 -6.32
N GLN A 41 21.01 -17.33 -6.20
CA GLN A 41 20.10 -17.00 -5.11
C GLN A 41 18.65 -17.08 -5.61
N MET A 42 17.76 -17.56 -4.75
CA MET A 42 16.32 -17.62 -5.02
C MET A 42 15.58 -16.73 -4.04
N GLN A 43 14.65 -15.92 -4.55
CA GLN A 43 13.75 -15.11 -3.73
C GLN A 43 12.30 -15.37 -4.13
N ILE A 44 11.42 -15.35 -3.13
CA ILE A 44 9.98 -15.31 -3.37
C ILE A 44 9.61 -13.85 -3.58
N LEU A 45 9.08 -13.55 -4.77
CA LEU A 45 8.66 -12.20 -5.14
C LEU A 45 7.13 -12.15 -5.27
N ALA A 46 6.54 -11.07 -4.75
CA ALA A 46 5.18 -10.69 -5.08
C ALA A 46 5.10 -10.32 -6.56
N VAL A 47 4.12 -10.85 -7.29
CA VAL A 47 4.02 -10.68 -8.75
C VAL A 47 2.87 -9.76 -9.11
N TYR A 48 3.19 -8.70 -9.84
CA TYR A 48 2.24 -7.73 -10.39
C TYR A 48 2.26 -7.83 -11.91
N PHE A 49 1.14 -8.17 -12.54
CA PHE A 49 1.01 -8.06 -13.99
C PHE A 49 0.32 -6.75 -14.35
N THR A 50 0.98 -5.96 -15.19
CA THR A 50 0.54 -4.60 -15.50
C THR A 50 0.69 -4.29 -16.97
N ASP A 51 0.03 -3.22 -17.41
CA ASP A 51 0.41 -2.56 -18.64
C ASP A 51 1.55 -1.56 -18.43
N PHE A 52 1.88 -0.82 -19.49
CA PHE A 52 3.02 0.07 -19.51
C PHE A 52 2.73 1.43 -18.85
N ASN A 53 1.45 1.79 -18.64
CA ASN A 53 1.06 3.05 -18.00
C ASN A 53 0.98 2.95 -16.47
N PHE A 54 1.26 1.78 -15.90
CA PHE A 54 1.10 1.53 -14.46
C PHE A 54 1.92 2.49 -13.59
N GLN A 55 3.20 2.70 -13.92
CA GLN A 55 4.07 3.62 -13.20
C GLN A 55 3.56 5.06 -13.24
N GLU A 56 3.10 5.52 -14.40
CA GLU A 56 2.56 6.88 -14.57
C GLU A 56 1.22 7.05 -13.84
N THR A 57 0.31 6.08 -13.98
CA THR A 57 -1.05 6.07 -13.38
C THR A 57 -1.02 6.07 -11.86
N PHE A 58 -0.07 5.38 -11.23
CA PHE A 58 0.11 5.39 -9.78
C PHE A 58 1.17 6.40 -9.30
N GLY A 59 1.98 6.96 -10.21
CA GLY A 59 2.97 7.97 -9.89
C GLY A 59 4.18 7.39 -9.14
N PHE A 60 4.52 6.13 -9.39
CA PHE A 60 5.70 5.52 -8.80
C PHE A 60 6.96 6.19 -9.33
N LYS A 61 7.95 6.32 -8.45
CA LYS A 61 9.26 6.85 -8.79
C LYS A 61 10.19 5.71 -9.14
N MET A 62 11.00 5.91 -10.17
CA MET A 62 12.08 4.98 -10.51
C MET A 62 13.29 5.30 -9.63
N ALA A 63 13.78 4.32 -8.89
CA ALA A 63 15.07 4.39 -8.21
C ALA A 63 16.23 4.23 -9.20
N GLU A 64 16.06 3.36 -10.20
CA GLU A 64 17.07 3.10 -11.23
C GLU A 64 16.42 2.66 -12.55
N GLY A 65 17.08 2.93 -13.68
CA GLY A 65 16.62 2.49 -15.00
C GLY A 65 15.32 3.16 -15.42
N ARG A 66 14.41 2.39 -16.01
CA ARG A 66 13.13 2.89 -16.55
C ARG A 66 12.00 1.88 -16.39
N PHE A 67 10.78 2.36 -16.53
CA PHE A 67 9.60 1.49 -16.67
C PHE A 67 9.43 1.00 -18.12
N PHE A 68 8.40 0.19 -18.36
CA PHE A 68 8.06 -0.32 -19.69
C PHE A 68 7.64 0.81 -20.64
N SER A 69 7.94 0.67 -21.93
CA SER A 69 7.51 1.61 -22.97
C SER A 69 7.26 0.90 -24.30
N GLU A 70 6.19 1.31 -24.99
CA GLU A 70 5.80 0.71 -26.29
C GLU A 70 6.84 0.97 -27.38
N GLN A 71 7.74 1.93 -27.17
CA GLN A 71 8.85 2.23 -28.07
C GLN A 71 9.89 1.10 -28.11
N PHE A 72 9.92 0.21 -27.11
CA PHE A 72 10.86 -0.90 -27.01
C PHE A 72 10.13 -2.24 -27.06
N SER A 73 10.14 -2.90 -28.22
CA SER A 73 9.47 -4.20 -28.39
C SER A 73 9.97 -5.30 -27.44
N THR A 74 11.22 -5.18 -26.96
CA THR A 74 11.85 -6.11 -26.01
C THR A 74 11.27 -6.02 -24.60
N ASP A 75 10.60 -4.93 -24.25
CA ASP A 75 10.03 -4.73 -22.92
C ASP A 75 8.96 -5.75 -22.58
N SER A 76 8.29 -6.28 -23.60
CA SER A 76 7.29 -7.35 -23.47
C SER A 76 7.80 -8.61 -22.78
N ASN A 77 9.12 -8.83 -22.67
CA ASN A 77 9.72 -9.93 -21.92
C ASN A 77 10.67 -9.48 -20.81
N SER A 78 10.59 -8.21 -20.40
CA SER A 78 11.42 -7.62 -19.35
C SER A 78 10.65 -7.53 -18.04
N VAL A 79 11.36 -7.22 -16.95
CA VAL A 79 10.78 -7.04 -15.62
C VAL A 79 11.29 -5.78 -14.94
N VAL A 80 10.51 -5.28 -13.99
CA VAL A 80 10.88 -4.19 -13.08
C VAL A 80 10.81 -4.73 -11.65
N LEU A 81 11.79 -4.39 -10.82
CA LEU A 81 11.84 -4.78 -9.41
C LEU A 81 11.55 -3.58 -8.50
N ASN A 82 11.24 -3.81 -7.23
CA ASN A 82 11.36 -2.77 -6.21
C ASN A 82 12.71 -2.82 -5.48
N GLN A 83 13.00 -1.82 -4.65
CA GLN A 83 14.25 -1.75 -3.89
C GLN A 83 14.39 -2.93 -2.92
N ALA A 84 13.31 -3.33 -2.24
CA ALA A 84 13.33 -4.49 -1.35
C ALA A 84 13.74 -5.80 -2.06
N ALA A 85 13.39 -5.99 -3.34
CA ALA A 85 13.85 -7.14 -4.11
C ALA A 85 15.35 -7.07 -4.43
N VAL A 86 15.86 -5.91 -4.81
CA VAL A 86 17.29 -5.69 -5.06
C VAL A 86 18.10 -5.96 -3.80
N GLU A 87 17.64 -5.46 -2.65
CA GLU A 87 18.24 -5.71 -1.34
C GLU A 87 18.21 -7.21 -0.98
N ALA A 88 17.09 -7.90 -1.22
CA ALA A 88 16.95 -9.32 -0.93
C ALA A 88 17.91 -10.20 -1.76
N TYR A 89 18.19 -9.84 -3.02
CA TYR A 89 19.22 -10.52 -3.82
C TYR A 89 20.65 -10.10 -3.49
N GLY A 90 20.83 -9.00 -2.73
CA GLY A 90 22.15 -8.48 -2.37
C GLY A 90 22.99 -8.07 -3.58
N ILE A 91 22.36 -7.49 -4.61
CA ILE A 91 23.01 -7.14 -5.88
C ILE A 91 23.23 -5.63 -6.01
N GLU A 92 24.39 -5.27 -6.57
CA GLU A 92 24.69 -3.92 -7.05
C GLU A 92 24.38 -3.83 -8.56
N ASP A 93 23.96 -2.66 -9.05
CA ASP A 93 23.62 -2.40 -10.47
C ASP A 93 22.67 -3.47 -11.07
N PRO A 94 21.42 -3.56 -10.60
CA PRO A 94 20.45 -4.58 -11.00
C PRO A 94 20.02 -4.46 -12.47
N VAL A 95 20.03 -3.26 -13.05
CA VAL A 95 19.55 -3.03 -14.42
C VAL A 95 20.46 -3.71 -15.44
N GLY A 96 19.87 -4.46 -16.37
CA GLY A 96 20.57 -5.26 -17.38
C GLY A 96 20.92 -6.68 -16.94
N LYS A 97 20.77 -7.02 -15.65
CA LYS A 97 20.86 -8.42 -15.17
C LYS A 97 19.57 -9.18 -15.47
N GLU A 98 19.63 -10.49 -15.44
CA GLU A 98 18.50 -11.37 -15.74
C GLU A 98 18.02 -12.09 -14.48
N LEU A 99 16.70 -12.21 -14.33
CA LEU A 99 16.12 -13.20 -13.43
C LEU A 99 16.13 -14.58 -14.09
N ILE A 100 16.02 -15.62 -13.29
CA ILE A 100 15.83 -17.00 -13.72
C ILE A 100 14.44 -17.41 -13.27
N THR A 101 13.57 -17.83 -14.18
CA THR A 101 12.27 -18.39 -13.81
C THR A 101 12.33 -19.91 -13.86
N TYR A 102 11.63 -20.62 -12.97
CA TYR A 102 11.72 -22.08 -12.90
C TYR A 102 10.58 -22.81 -13.63
N PHE A 103 9.84 -22.09 -14.46
CA PHE A 103 8.70 -22.62 -15.23
C PHE A 103 9.11 -22.74 -16.70
N GLY A 104 9.09 -23.97 -17.23
CA GLY A 104 9.79 -24.36 -18.47
C GLY A 104 9.43 -23.53 -19.70
N GLY A 105 10.43 -22.91 -20.34
CA GLY A 105 10.31 -22.06 -21.52
C GLY A 105 9.93 -22.78 -22.83
N PRO A 106 9.80 -22.03 -23.94
CA PRO A 106 9.49 -22.57 -25.27
C PRO A 106 10.38 -23.74 -25.72
N ASP A 107 11.60 -23.83 -25.17
CA ASP A 107 12.63 -24.83 -25.50
C ASP A 107 13.02 -25.72 -24.29
N ASN A 108 12.15 -25.87 -23.28
CA ASN A 108 12.45 -26.48 -21.97
C ASN A 108 13.57 -25.78 -21.15
N ALA A 109 14.08 -24.64 -21.63
CA ALA A 109 14.99 -23.79 -20.87
C ALA A 109 14.20 -22.78 -20.03
N PRO A 110 14.61 -22.50 -18.78
CA PRO A 110 13.99 -21.48 -17.95
C PRO A 110 14.09 -20.09 -18.60
N PRO A 111 12.98 -19.35 -18.81
CA PRO A 111 13.01 -17.96 -19.24
C PRO A 111 13.92 -17.09 -18.37
N ARG A 112 14.61 -16.15 -19.02
CA ARG A 112 15.54 -15.23 -18.38
C ARG A 112 15.19 -13.77 -18.67
N PRO A 113 14.16 -13.22 -18.01
CA PRO A 113 13.74 -11.85 -18.30
C PRO A 113 14.79 -10.85 -17.76
N PRO A 114 15.22 -9.88 -18.57
CA PRO A 114 16.12 -8.82 -18.11
C PRO A 114 15.37 -7.83 -17.21
N ILE A 115 16.09 -7.31 -16.21
CA ILE A 115 15.65 -6.24 -15.34
C ILE A 115 15.93 -4.92 -16.03
N ILE A 116 14.89 -4.14 -16.32
CA ILE A 116 15.03 -2.86 -17.05
C ILE A 116 14.92 -1.64 -16.12
N GLY A 117 14.49 -1.83 -14.88
CA GLY A 117 14.36 -0.77 -13.91
C GLY A 117 14.05 -1.28 -12.51
N VAL A 118 14.21 -0.35 -11.56
CA VAL A 118 13.90 -0.53 -10.15
C VAL A 118 13.00 0.62 -9.72
N VAL A 119 11.80 0.32 -9.23
CA VAL A 119 10.92 1.31 -8.60
C VAL A 119 11.32 1.54 -7.15
N GLU A 120 11.17 2.76 -6.66
CA GLU A 120 11.25 3.06 -5.23
C GLU A 120 10.23 2.21 -4.45
N ASP A 121 10.59 1.83 -3.23
CA ASP A 121 9.70 1.06 -2.37
C ASP A 121 8.42 1.84 -2.04
N PHE A 122 7.29 1.18 -2.19
CA PHE A 122 5.99 1.69 -1.80
C PHE A 122 5.21 0.60 -1.05
N HIS A 123 4.31 1.03 -0.17
CA HIS A 123 3.45 0.11 0.55
C HIS A 123 2.32 -0.34 -0.37
N PHE A 124 2.44 -1.57 -0.86
CA PHE A 124 1.40 -2.24 -1.66
C PHE A 124 0.52 -3.19 -0.83
N GLU A 125 0.81 -3.33 0.45
CA GLU A 125 0.00 -4.03 1.46
C GLU A 125 -0.32 -3.05 2.62
N SER A 126 -0.60 -3.57 3.81
CA SER A 126 -0.72 -2.76 5.02
C SER A 126 0.60 -2.04 5.36
N LEU A 127 0.53 -0.81 5.86
CA LEU A 127 1.67 -0.08 6.43
C LEU A 127 2.34 -0.79 7.63
N HIS A 128 1.69 -1.79 8.23
CA HIS A 128 2.29 -2.60 9.30
C HIS A 128 3.18 -3.73 8.77
N SER A 129 3.03 -4.10 7.50
CA SER A 129 3.88 -5.08 6.85
C SER A 129 5.15 -4.41 6.37
N ALA A 130 6.29 -5.08 6.54
CA ALA A 130 7.50 -4.70 5.83
C ALA A 130 7.26 -4.79 4.32
N ILE A 131 7.85 -3.88 3.56
CA ILE A 131 7.76 -3.88 2.10
C ILE A 131 8.47 -5.12 1.59
N ARG A 132 7.73 -6.01 0.92
CA ARG A 132 8.27 -7.29 0.46
C ARG A 132 8.92 -7.13 -0.91
N PRO A 133 9.87 -8.02 -1.26
CA PRO A 133 10.39 -8.15 -2.61
C PRO A 133 9.26 -8.33 -3.64
N MET A 134 9.27 -7.51 -4.69
CA MET A 134 8.25 -7.48 -5.73
C MET A 134 8.87 -7.47 -7.13
N VAL A 135 8.20 -8.13 -8.06
CA VAL A 135 8.44 -8.06 -9.49
C VAL A 135 7.18 -7.61 -10.23
N ILE A 136 7.35 -6.59 -11.08
CA ILE A 136 6.34 -6.11 -12.00
C ILE A 136 6.66 -6.67 -13.38
N VAL A 137 5.64 -7.25 -14.01
CA VAL A 137 5.74 -7.99 -15.25
C VAL A 137 4.72 -7.44 -16.23
N PRO A 138 5.07 -7.17 -17.49
CA PRO A 138 4.11 -6.70 -18.46
C PRO A 138 3.12 -7.80 -18.87
N PHE A 139 1.90 -7.42 -19.22
CA PHE A 139 0.93 -8.35 -19.77
C PHE A 139 1.45 -9.08 -21.02
N GLY A 140 1.11 -10.36 -21.13
CA GLY A 140 1.56 -11.24 -22.23
C GLY A 140 3.02 -11.68 -22.15
N ALA A 141 3.79 -11.23 -21.15
CA ALA A 141 5.19 -11.63 -21.00
C ALA A 141 5.34 -13.15 -20.85
N ARG A 142 6.32 -13.73 -21.54
CA ARG A 142 6.54 -15.18 -21.56
C ARG A 142 7.52 -15.63 -20.48
N ILE A 143 7.27 -15.22 -19.24
CA ILE A 143 8.15 -15.52 -18.11
C ILE A 143 7.90 -16.90 -17.46
N TYR A 144 6.79 -17.57 -17.79
CA TYR A 144 6.41 -18.85 -17.17
C TYR A 144 6.22 -20.01 -18.17
N GLY A 145 6.93 -20.01 -19.30
CA GLY A 145 6.81 -21.07 -20.29
C GLY A 145 5.66 -20.94 -21.29
N GLY A 146 4.58 -20.31 -20.86
CA GLY A 146 3.48 -19.84 -21.70
C GLY A 146 3.38 -18.32 -21.71
N PRO A 147 2.49 -17.76 -22.54
CA PRO A 147 2.10 -16.37 -22.41
C PRO A 147 1.47 -16.14 -21.02
N GLY A 148 1.94 -15.11 -20.31
CA GLY A 148 1.31 -14.65 -19.08
C GLY A 148 -0.13 -14.12 -19.31
N PRO A 149 -0.80 -13.64 -18.26
CA PRO A 149 -2.12 -13.02 -18.39
C PRO A 149 -2.10 -11.93 -19.45
N THR A 150 -3.14 -11.86 -20.27
CA THR A 150 -3.30 -10.83 -21.31
C THR A 150 -4.38 -9.80 -20.96
N PHE A 151 -5.00 -9.94 -19.78
CA PHE A 151 -6.05 -9.06 -19.28
C PHE A 151 -5.83 -8.78 -17.80
N GLY A 152 -6.18 -7.56 -17.39
CA GLY A 152 -6.18 -7.13 -16.00
C GLY A 152 -7.49 -7.46 -15.30
N ARG A 153 -7.44 -7.49 -13.96
CA ARG A 153 -8.63 -7.53 -13.10
C ARG A 153 -9.17 -6.12 -12.84
N TYR A 154 -8.27 -5.14 -12.81
CA TYR A 154 -8.58 -3.74 -12.52
C TYR A 154 -8.22 -2.87 -13.71
N THR A 155 -9.09 -1.90 -13.99
CA THR A 155 -8.79 -0.72 -14.82
C THR A 155 -8.76 0.47 -13.87
N THR A 156 -7.57 1.02 -13.63
CA THR A 156 -7.37 2.17 -12.74
C THR A 156 -7.35 3.44 -13.57
N LEU A 157 -8.13 4.43 -13.15
CA LEU A 157 -8.18 5.74 -13.77
C LEU A 157 -7.64 6.78 -12.78
N ARG A 158 -6.71 7.61 -13.24
CA ARG A 158 -6.41 8.88 -12.59
C ARG A 158 -7.29 9.93 -13.25
N ILE A 159 -8.15 10.59 -12.47
CA ILE A 159 -9.11 11.57 -12.97
C ILE A 159 -8.81 12.97 -12.45
N GLN A 160 -9.31 13.99 -13.16
CA GLN A 160 -9.30 15.37 -12.67
C GLN A 160 -10.24 15.51 -11.46
N PRO A 161 -9.87 16.32 -10.45
CA PRO A 161 -10.65 16.45 -9.22
C PRO A 161 -11.91 17.32 -9.36
N ASP A 162 -12.07 18.04 -10.46
CA ASP A 162 -13.06 19.12 -10.58
C ASP A 162 -14.52 18.63 -10.67
N ASP A 163 -14.80 17.60 -11.48
CA ASP A 163 -16.15 17.03 -11.65
C ASP A 163 -16.11 15.50 -11.71
N ILE A 164 -15.95 14.90 -10.53
CA ILE A 164 -15.91 13.44 -10.34
C ILE A 164 -17.24 12.80 -10.77
N ALA A 165 -18.38 13.43 -10.49
CA ALA A 165 -19.69 12.88 -10.80
C ALA A 165 -19.93 12.78 -12.32
N ALA A 166 -19.62 13.84 -13.06
CA ALA A 166 -19.69 13.81 -14.52
C ALA A 166 -18.69 12.81 -15.12
N THR A 167 -17.48 12.74 -14.56
CA THR A 167 -16.46 11.78 -14.99
C THR A 167 -16.94 10.34 -14.81
N LEU A 168 -17.49 10.00 -13.64
CA LEU A 168 -18.03 8.66 -13.38
C LEU A 168 -19.18 8.31 -14.34
N SER A 169 -20.09 9.25 -14.60
CA SER A 169 -21.17 9.04 -15.57
C SER A 169 -20.63 8.73 -16.97
N SER A 170 -19.61 9.47 -17.42
CA SER A 170 -18.95 9.25 -18.72
C SER A 170 -18.24 7.90 -18.81
N VAL A 171 -17.59 7.48 -17.71
CA VAL A 171 -16.94 6.17 -17.61
C VAL A 171 -17.98 5.04 -17.62
N GLU A 172 -19.11 5.21 -16.91
CA GLU A 172 -20.21 4.26 -16.88
C GLU A 172 -20.87 4.11 -18.26
N ASP A 173 -21.12 5.22 -18.97
CA ASP A 173 -21.64 5.20 -20.33
C ASP A 173 -20.71 4.43 -21.28
N THR A 174 -19.39 4.65 -21.14
CA THR A 174 -18.38 3.91 -21.90
C THR A 174 -18.44 2.42 -21.54
N TRP A 175 -18.52 2.08 -20.25
CA TRP A 175 -18.60 0.69 -19.78
C TRP A 175 -19.81 -0.03 -20.36
N MET A 176 -20.99 0.59 -20.34
CA MET A 176 -22.22 0.01 -20.91
C MET A 176 -22.10 -0.28 -22.41
N GLY A 177 -21.31 0.51 -23.15
CA GLY A 177 -21.01 0.27 -24.57
C GLY A 177 -20.18 -0.99 -24.84
N PHE A 178 -19.32 -1.40 -23.90
CA PHE A 178 -18.47 -2.59 -24.04
C PHE A 178 -19.01 -3.83 -23.32
N ALA A 179 -19.71 -3.65 -22.20
CA ALA A 179 -20.11 -4.72 -21.29
C ALA A 179 -21.63 -4.70 -21.04
N LEU A 180 -22.40 -5.02 -22.08
CA LEU A 180 -23.86 -4.89 -22.14
C LEU A 180 -24.64 -5.63 -21.03
N ASP A 181 -24.01 -6.59 -20.33
CA ASP A 181 -24.65 -7.41 -19.28
C ASP A 181 -23.89 -7.39 -17.94
N GLN A 182 -22.92 -6.50 -17.73
CA GLN A 182 -22.18 -6.40 -16.46
C GLN A 182 -22.45 -5.07 -15.77
N ALA A 183 -22.75 -5.14 -14.46
CA ALA A 183 -22.89 -3.95 -13.64
C ALA A 183 -21.57 -3.16 -13.62
N PHE A 184 -21.69 -1.84 -13.70
CA PHE A 184 -20.56 -0.95 -13.51
C PHE A 184 -20.21 -0.90 -12.02
N GLU A 185 -19.08 -1.48 -11.65
CA GLU A 185 -18.56 -1.47 -10.29
C GLU A 185 -17.27 -0.65 -10.23
N TYR A 186 -17.20 0.26 -9.27
CA TYR A 186 -16.00 1.06 -9.02
C TYR A 186 -15.75 1.21 -7.52
N VAL A 187 -14.50 1.50 -7.18
CA VAL A 187 -14.08 1.84 -5.84
C VAL A 187 -13.08 2.98 -5.93
N PHE A 188 -13.20 3.98 -5.05
CA PHE A 188 -12.16 4.99 -4.94
C PHE A 188 -10.94 4.39 -4.25
N PHE A 189 -9.76 4.67 -4.81
CA PHE A 189 -8.50 4.15 -4.27
C PHE A 189 -8.30 4.54 -2.79
N GLU A 190 -8.68 5.76 -2.42
CA GLU A 190 -8.63 6.22 -1.03
C GLU A 190 -9.55 5.41 -0.10
N ASP A 191 -10.76 5.07 -0.54
CA ASP A 191 -11.69 4.26 0.24
C ASP A 191 -11.18 2.83 0.42
N ALA A 192 -10.64 2.23 -0.65
CA ALA A 192 -10.03 0.90 -0.61
C ALA A 192 -8.82 0.88 0.34
N PHE A 193 -7.96 1.90 0.26
CA PHE A 193 -6.80 2.02 1.14
C PHE A 193 -7.21 2.25 2.60
N ASN A 194 -8.18 3.15 2.86
CA ASN A 194 -8.72 3.42 4.19
C ASN A 194 -9.40 2.19 4.82
N ALA A 195 -9.99 1.31 4.00
CA ALA A 195 -10.59 0.07 4.48
C ALA A 195 -9.56 -0.85 5.18
N LEU A 196 -8.29 -0.83 4.76
CA LEU A 196 -7.20 -1.55 5.42
C LEU A 196 -6.99 -1.10 6.87
N TYR A 197 -7.31 0.16 7.20
CA TYR A 197 -7.13 0.76 8.53
C TYR A 197 -8.40 0.76 9.38
N LYS A 198 -9.51 0.24 8.89
CA LYS A 198 -10.79 0.27 9.62
C LYS A 198 -10.73 -0.49 10.94
N ASN A 199 -9.94 -1.56 11.01
CA ASN A 199 -9.68 -2.29 12.26
C ASN A 199 -8.77 -1.49 13.20
N GLU A 200 -7.78 -0.78 12.67
CA GLU A 200 -6.88 0.09 13.45
C GLU A 200 -7.66 1.21 14.13
N SER A 201 -8.51 1.92 13.40
CA SER A 201 -9.37 2.98 13.95
C SER A 201 -10.29 2.47 15.07
N ARG A 202 -10.75 1.22 14.99
CA ARG A 202 -11.53 0.57 16.06
C ARG A 202 -10.67 0.26 17.28
N THR A 203 -9.50 -0.32 17.08
CA THR A 203 -8.54 -0.62 18.17
C THR A 203 -8.10 0.68 18.87
N GLN A 204 -7.80 1.73 18.11
CA GLN A 204 -7.47 3.05 18.63
C GLN A 204 -8.61 3.62 19.49
N ALA A 205 -9.86 3.52 19.02
CA ALA A 205 -11.02 3.99 19.78
C ALA A 205 -11.18 3.23 21.12
N ILE A 206 -11.03 1.90 21.10
CA ILE A 206 -11.11 1.05 22.29
C ILE A 206 -9.95 1.37 23.26
N ALA A 207 -8.72 1.47 22.75
CA ALA A 207 -7.55 1.81 23.56
C ALA A 207 -7.67 3.19 24.20
N THR A 208 -8.18 4.18 23.45
CA THR A 208 -8.44 5.53 23.95
C THR A 208 -9.50 5.51 25.05
N MET A 209 -10.57 4.73 24.87
CA MET A 209 -11.61 4.57 25.89
C MET A 209 -11.04 3.98 27.19
N PHE A 210 -10.22 2.93 27.10
CA PHE A 210 -9.55 2.36 28.26
C PHE A 210 -8.56 3.32 28.91
N ALA A 211 -7.81 4.10 28.13
CA ALA A 211 -6.89 5.10 28.66
C ALA A 211 -7.64 6.19 29.44
N VAL A 212 -8.73 6.72 28.89
CA VAL A 212 -9.60 7.70 29.57
C VAL A 212 -10.17 7.11 30.86
N LEU A 213 -10.64 5.86 30.84
CA LEU A 213 -11.17 5.19 32.02
C LEU A 213 -10.09 4.95 33.08
N ALA A 214 -8.88 4.57 32.69
CA ALA A 214 -7.76 4.39 33.60
C ALA A 214 -7.35 5.71 34.28
N VAL A 215 -7.28 6.81 33.52
CA VAL A 215 -7.04 8.15 34.07
C VAL A 215 -8.15 8.53 35.06
N PHE A 216 -9.41 8.28 34.71
CA PHE A 216 -10.53 8.57 35.60
C PHE A 216 -10.48 7.80 36.92
N VAL A 217 -10.20 6.49 36.88
CA VAL A 217 -10.03 5.66 38.09
C VAL A 217 -8.83 6.12 38.92
N ALA A 218 -7.72 6.50 38.27
CA ALA A 218 -6.56 7.05 38.96
C ALA A 218 -6.90 8.36 39.70
N CYS A 219 -7.69 9.25 39.09
CA CYS A 219 -8.19 10.46 39.74
C CYS A 219 -9.09 10.16 40.95
N LEU A 220 -9.95 9.14 40.87
CA LEU A 220 -10.76 8.70 42.03
C LEU A 220 -9.88 8.17 43.17
N GLY A 221 -8.83 7.41 42.86
CA GLY A 221 -7.85 6.93 43.84
C GLY A 221 -7.11 8.08 44.53
N LEU A 222 -6.66 9.06 43.75
CA LEU A 222 -5.95 10.24 44.25
C LEU A 222 -6.87 11.12 45.13
N LEU A 223 -8.15 11.24 44.75
CA LEU A 223 -9.19 11.92 45.55
C LEU A 223 -9.47 11.18 46.86
N GLY A 224 -9.50 9.84 46.84
CA GLY A 224 -9.64 9.02 48.04
C GLY A 224 -8.47 9.22 49.01
N LEU A 225 -7.24 9.24 48.50
CA LEU A 225 -6.03 9.49 49.29
C LEU A 225 -6.02 10.91 49.87
N ALA A 226 -6.44 11.90 49.08
CA ALA A 226 -6.56 13.28 49.52
C ALA A 226 -7.61 13.43 50.64
N SER A 227 -8.77 12.78 50.49
CA SER A 227 -9.83 12.77 51.52
C SER A 227 -9.36 12.15 52.82
N PHE A 228 -8.68 10.99 52.76
CA PHE A 228 -8.11 10.33 53.94
C PHE A 228 -7.07 11.22 54.65
N THR A 229 -6.20 11.87 53.88
CA THR A 229 -5.19 12.79 54.43
C THR A 229 -5.83 14.01 55.08
N ALA A 230 -6.89 14.57 54.48
CA ALA A 230 -7.66 15.67 55.06
C ALA A 230 -8.31 15.27 56.39
N GLU A 231 -8.91 14.06 56.45
CA GLU A 231 -9.50 13.53 57.68
C GLU A 231 -8.45 13.36 58.79
N GLN A 232 -7.30 12.78 58.47
CA GLN A 232 -6.20 12.58 59.43
C GLN A 232 -5.64 13.91 59.95
N ARG A 233 -5.66 14.97 59.14
CA ARG A 233 -5.19 16.32 59.52
C ARG A 233 -6.29 17.23 60.08
N THR A 234 -7.52 16.75 60.26
CA THR A 234 -8.67 17.56 60.74
C THR A 234 -8.37 18.31 62.04
N LYS A 235 -7.70 17.66 63.01
CA LYS A 235 -7.32 18.29 64.29
C LYS A 235 -6.29 19.42 64.10
N GLU A 236 -5.30 19.21 63.25
CA GLU A 236 -4.28 20.20 62.93
C GLU A 236 -4.91 21.42 62.22
N ILE A 237 -5.77 21.16 61.23
CA ILE A 237 -6.51 22.18 60.50
C ILE A 237 -7.40 22.99 61.44
N GLY A 238 -8.07 22.32 62.39
CA GLY A 238 -8.91 22.97 63.41
C GLY A 238 -8.12 23.92 64.33
N ILE A 239 -6.95 23.48 64.82
CA ILE A 239 -6.07 24.33 65.65
C ILE A 239 -5.60 25.56 64.86
N ARG A 240 -5.14 25.38 63.62
CA ARG A 240 -4.68 26.50 62.77
C ARG A 240 -5.81 27.49 62.47
N LYS A 241 -7.03 27.01 62.26
CA LYS A 241 -8.20 27.86 61.99
C LYS A 241 -8.56 28.76 63.18
N VAL A 242 -8.46 28.23 64.41
CA VAL A 242 -8.66 29.02 65.64
C VAL A 242 -7.52 30.02 65.86
N LEU A 243 -6.30 29.70 65.42
CA LEU A 243 -5.13 30.60 65.46
C LEU A 243 -5.12 31.67 64.35
N GLY A 244 -6.17 31.78 63.53
CA GLY A 244 -6.35 32.87 62.55
C GLY A 244 -5.93 32.57 61.12
N ALA A 245 -5.66 31.30 60.76
CA ALA A 245 -5.39 30.94 59.37
C ALA A 245 -6.62 31.15 58.47
N THR A 246 -6.42 31.78 57.31
CA THR A 246 -7.48 32.00 56.31
C THR A 246 -7.77 30.72 55.52
N VAL A 247 -9.02 30.54 55.05
CA VAL A 247 -9.45 29.34 54.30
C VAL A 247 -8.57 29.10 53.06
N THR A 248 -8.18 30.18 52.37
CA THR A 248 -7.29 30.12 51.21
C THR A 248 -5.89 29.63 51.59
N GLY A 249 -5.34 30.09 52.73
CA GLY A 249 -4.03 29.65 53.24
C GLY A 249 -3.97 28.20 53.71
N ILE A 250 -5.12 27.54 53.88
CA ILE A 250 -5.23 26.10 54.17
C ILE A 250 -5.30 25.27 52.88
N PHE A 251 -5.83 25.83 51.79
CA PHE A 251 -5.98 25.16 50.48
C PHE A 251 -4.75 25.29 49.56
N THR A 252 -3.96 26.36 49.69
CA THR A 252 -2.83 26.67 48.78
C THR A 252 -1.49 26.13 49.26
N LEU A 253 -1.48 25.15 50.16
CA LEU A 253 -0.30 24.61 50.82
C LEU A 253 -0.21 23.10 50.57
#